data_AF-A0AAQ3TEK9-F1
#
_entry.id   AF-A0AAQ3TEK9-F1
#
_cell.length_a   1.000
_cell.length_b   1.000
_cell.length_c   1.000
_cell.angle_alpha   90.00
_cell.angle_beta   90.00
_cell.angle_gamma   90.00
#
_symmetry.space_group_name_H-M   'P 1'
#
loop_
_entity.id
_entity.type
_entity.pdbx_description
1 polymer ?
#
loop_
_entity_poly.entity_id
_entity_poly.type
_entity_poly.pdbx_seq_one_letter_code
_entity_poly.pdbx_strand_id
1 'polypeptide(L)'
;MLRETLEMLHYDQPWITYVGTRYRHPVLHDDWDMTVGISILDEFGSRWDIYVRHAPTRRNSFEAAISDAAREALTTLCHTHREDVAMTSRRYYPCRSTERLDAWIANPEAEQNPRLESTIEYLATLNTDYNAALGELDMVRYENRKLRVWVAHGVGPADKEPVEDPADAPRRKKARYNDPEARTYIRHHED
;
A
#
# COMPACT_ATOMS: atom_id res chain seq x y z
N MET A 1 3.07 14.34 -2.03
CA MET A 1 3.68 13.10 -2.57
C MET A 1 2.85 12.40 -3.63
N LEU A 2 1.70 11.75 -3.33
CA LEU A 2 0.95 11.02 -4.37
C LEU A 2 0.52 11.91 -5.54
N ARG A 3 -0.04 13.09 -5.24
CA ARG A 3 -0.43 14.10 -6.24
C ARG A 3 0.77 14.57 -7.09
N GLU A 4 1.87 14.96 -6.44
CA GLU A 4 3.11 15.37 -7.12
C GLU A 4 3.65 14.29 -8.06
N THR A 5 3.56 13.01 -7.68
CA THR A 5 3.97 11.90 -8.56
C THR A 5 3.06 11.78 -9.77
N LEU A 6 1.75 11.97 -9.62
CA LEU A 6 0.82 11.95 -10.76
C LEU A 6 1.07 13.11 -11.72
N GLU A 7 1.31 14.31 -11.19
CA GLU A 7 1.69 15.49 -11.98
C GLU A 7 3.01 15.27 -12.74
N MET A 8 4.00 14.65 -12.08
CA MET A 8 5.28 14.27 -12.69
C MET A 8 5.11 13.25 -13.81
N LEU A 9 4.13 12.35 -13.70
CA LEU A 9 3.79 11.35 -14.71
C LEU A 9 2.87 11.90 -15.81
N HIS A 10 2.70 13.22 -15.88
CA HIS A 10 1.88 13.89 -16.89
C HIS A 10 0.40 13.45 -16.89
N TYR A 11 -0.13 13.03 -15.73
CA TYR A 11 -1.57 12.90 -15.57
C TYR A 11 -2.18 14.30 -15.47
N ASP A 12 -2.95 14.69 -16.48
CA ASP A 12 -3.67 15.96 -16.49
C ASP A 12 -4.85 15.92 -15.51
N GLN A 13 -4.84 16.85 -14.54
CA GLN A 13 -5.89 17.03 -13.53
C GLN A 13 -6.34 15.71 -12.85
N PRO A 14 -5.47 14.99 -12.12
CA PRO A 14 -5.86 13.74 -11.50
C PRO A 14 -6.80 13.99 -10.31
N TRP A 15 -7.93 13.29 -10.31
CA TRP A 15 -8.82 13.21 -9.16
C TRP A 15 -8.43 12.03 -8.27
N ILE A 16 -8.00 12.34 -7.05
CA ILE A 16 -7.70 11.35 -6.02
C ILE A 16 -8.89 11.30 -5.07
N THR A 17 -9.55 10.15 -4.98
CA THR A 17 -10.64 9.90 -4.04
C THR A 17 -10.20 8.90 -2.99
N TYR A 18 -10.52 9.18 -1.73
CA TYR A 18 -10.35 8.24 -0.63
C TYR A 18 -11.73 7.75 -0.19
N VAL A 19 -11.96 6.46 -0.29
CA VAL A 19 -13.19 5.81 0.13
C VAL A 19 -12.89 4.95 1.34
N GLY A 20 -13.42 5.35 2.49
CA GLY A 20 -13.21 4.63 3.75
C GLY A 20 -14.50 3.97 4.24
N THR A 21 -14.43 2.68 4.57
CA THR A 21 -15.49 1.97 5.28
C THR A 21 -15.15 1.91 6.76
N ARG A 22 -15.97 2.58 7.58
CA ARG A 22 -15.86 2.50 9.05
C ARG A 22 -16.58 1.25 9.55
N TYR A 23 -15.85 0.38 10.22
CA TYR A 23 -16.44 -0.74 10.94
C TYR A 23 -16.69 -0.33 12.37
N ARG A 24 -17.98 -0.28 12.74
CA ARG A 24 -18.40 -0.09 14.13
C ARG A 24 -18.84 -1.42 14.71
N HIS A 25 -18.43 -1.69 15.94
CA HIS A 25 -18.91 -2.84 16.68
C HIS A 25 -19.19 -2.42 18.13
N PRO A 26 -20.25 -2.93 18.77
CA PRO A 26 -20.58 -2.56 20.15
C PRO A 26 -19.46 -2.83 21.18
N VAL A 27 -18.59 -3.81 20.88
CA VAL A 27 -17.54 -4.32 21.78
C VAL A 27 -16.11 -4.07 21.25
N LEU A 28 -15.95 -3.77 19.96
CA LEU A 28 -14.63 -3.57 19.33
C LEU A 28 -14.39 -2.08 19.14
N HIS A 29 -13.13 -1.68 19.14
CA HIS A 29 -12.78 -0.35 18.67
C HIS A 29 -13.09 -0.21 17.18
N ASP A 30 -13.50 0.99 16.80
CA ASP A 30 -13.73 1.31 15.40
C ASP A 30 -12.44 1.18 14.59
N ASP A 31 -12.56 0.57 13.41
CA ASP A 31 -11.49 0.53 12.43
C ASP A 31 -11.97 1.01 11.05
N TRP A 32 -11.01 1.48 10.26
CA TRP A 32 -11.20 1.99 8.93
C TRP A 32 -10.49 1.07 7.95
N ASP A 33 -11.26 0.52 7.02
CA ASP A 33 -10.73 -0.02 5.77
C ASP A 33 -10.75 1.12 4.75
N MET A 34 -9.69 1.27 3.97
CA MET A 34 -9.50 2.43 3.11
C MET A 34 -9.06 2.00 1.73
N THR A 35 -9.66 2.64 0.73
CA THR A 35 -9.28 2.52 -0.66
C THR A 35 -8.97 3.89 -1.21
N VAL A 36 -7.88 3.99 -1.98
CA VAL A 36 -7.60 5.16 -2.81
C VAL A 36 -7.92 4.82 -4.26
N GLY A 37 -8.74 5.67 -4.89
CA GLY A 37 -9.00 5.67 -6.31
C GLY A 37 -8.32 6.88 -6.95
N ILE A 38 -7.65 6.67 -8.08
CA ILE A 38 -7.08 7.71 -8.92
C ILE A 38 -7.79 7.62 -10.26
N SER A 39 -8.31 8.75 -10.70
CA SER A 39 -9.05 8.84 -11.95
C SER A 39 -8.62 10.07 -12.73
N ILE A 40 -8.78 9.99 -14.04
CA ILE A 40 -8.59 11.10 -14.97
C ILE A 40 -9.89 11.35 -15.74
N LEU A 41 -10.02 12.54 -16.33
CA LEU A 41 -11.07 12.79 -17.30
C LEU A 41 -10.65 12.21 -18.65
N ASP A 42 -11.59 11.56 -19.32
CA ASP A 42 -11.44 11.25 -20.73
C ASP A 42 -11.69 12.49 -21.60
N GLU A 43 -11.47 12.33 -22.90
CA GLU A 43 -11.69 13.38 -23.91
C GLU A 43 -13.15 13.88 -24.00
N PHE A 44 -14.09 13.16 -23.40
CA PHE A 44 -15.52 13.49 -23.36
C PHE A 44 -15.96 14.05 -22.00
N GLY A 45 -15.04 14.25 -21.05
CA GLY A 45 -15.31 14.76 -19.71
C GLY A 45 -15.90 13.73 -18.74
N SER A 46 -15.89 12.44 -19.07
CA SER A 46 -16.25 11.36 -18.15
C SER A 46 -15.04 10.93 -17.34
N ARG A 47 -15.28 10.54 -16.09
CA ARG A 47 -14.21 10.14 -15.17
C ARG A 47 -13.91 8.65 -15.31
N TRP A 48 -12.65 8.33 -15.57
CA TRP A 48 -12.17 6.95 -15.69
C TRP A 48 -11.14 6.63 -14.60
N ASP A 49 -11.37 5.56 -13.83
CA ASP A 49 -10.45 5.09 -12.79
C ASP A 49 -9.25 4.38 -13.42
N ILE A 50 -8.06 4.94 -13.20
CA ILE A 50 -6.80 4.40 -13.71
C ILE A 50 -6.08 3.54 -12.66
N TYR A 51 -6.29 3.82 -11.37
CA TYR A 51 -5.74 3.02 -10.28
C TYR A 51 -6.70 2.98 -9.10
N VAL A 52 -6.92 1.78 -8.57
CA VAL A 52 -7.63 1.60 -7.31
C VAL A 52 -6.79 0.72 -6.39
N ARG A 53 -6.50 1.16 -5.16
CA ARG A 53 -5.63 0.44 -4.23
C ARG A 53 -6.16 0.48 -2.81
N HIS A 54 -6.09 -0.67 -2.15
CA HIS A 54 -6.47 -0.80 -0.74
C HIS A 54 -5.30 -0.48 0.19
N ALA A 55 -5.61 0.10 1.33
CA ALA A 55 -4.70 0.09 2.46
C ALA A 55 -4.37 -1.38 2.83
N PRO A 56 -3.09 -1.72 3.06
CA PRO A 56 -2.68 -3.08 3.40
C PRO A 56 -3.27 -3.60 4.72
N THR A 57 -3.63 -2.70 5.65
CA THR A 57 -4.25 -3.04 6.94
C THR A 57 -5.30 -1.99 7.30
N ARG A 58 -6.29 -2.41 8.09
CA ARG A 58 -7.22 -1.46 8.71
C ARG A 58 -6.52 -0.67 9.81
N ARG A 59 -6.93 0.59 9.99
CA ARG A 59 -6.38 1.49 11.02
C ARG A 59 -7.47 2.04 11.94
N ASN A 60 -7.09 2.47 13.14
CA ASN A 60 -8.03 3.07 14.10
C ASN A 60 -8.38 4.51 13.75
N SER A 61 -7.60 5.16 12.89
CA SER A 61 -7.86 6.51 12.42
C SER A 61 -7.98 6.55 10.90
N PHE A 62 -8.77 7.51 10.43
CA PHE A 62 -9.01 7.74 9.01
C PHE A 62 -7.72 8.20 8.31
N GLU A 63 -6.94 9.07 8.96
CA GLU A 63 -5.71 9.63 8.42
C GLU A 63 -4.60 8.59 8.24
N ALA A 64 -4.49 7.64 9.18
CA ALA A 64 -3.53 6.55 9.06
C ALA A 64 -3.92 5.61 7.92
N ALA A 65 -5.22 5.34 7.75
CA ALA A 65 -5.72 4.51 6.66
C ALA A 65 -5.49 5.18 5.29
N ILE A 66 -5.72 6.50 5.18
CA ILE A 66 -5.39 7.30 3.99
C ILE A 66 -3.90 7.20 3.66
N SER A 67 -3.03 7.38 4.65
CA SER A 67 -1.58 7.36 4.44
C SER A 67 -1.11 6.01 3.92
N ASP A 68 -1.66 4.92 4.47
CA ASP A 68 -1.38 3.55 4.04
C ASP A 68 -1.86 3.27 2.61
N ALA A 69 -3.09 3.68 2.26
CA ALA A 69 -3.63 3.53 0.91
C ALA A 69 -2.84 4.36 -0.12
N ALA A 70 -2.52 5.62 0.21
CA ALA A 70 -1.75 6.49 -0.65
C ALA A 70 -0.33 5.97 -0.91
N ARG A 71 0.32 5.40 0.12
CA ARG A 71 1.63 4.75 -0.02
C ARG A 71 1.54 3.54 -0.95
N GLU A 72 0.51 2.71 -0.80
CA GLU A 72 0.30 1.54 -1.66
C GLU A 72 0.10 1.93 -3.13
N ALA A 73 -0.70 2.98 -3.38
CA ALA A 73 -0.85 3.55 -4.72
C ALA A 73 0.47 4.06 -5.26
N LEU A 74 1.24 4.80 -4.47
CA LEU A 74 2.54 5.33 -4.88
C LEU A 74 3.54 4.22 -5.23
N THR A 75 3.66 3.17 -4.42
CA THR A 75 4.57 2.05 -4.70
C THR A 75 4.20 1.31 -5.97
N THR A 76 2.90 1.24 -6.28
CA THR A 76 2.43 0.61 -7.51
C THR A 76 2.65 1.52 -8.71
N LEU A 77 2.37 2.83 -8.60
CA LEU A 77 2.63 3.81 -9.65
C LEU A 77 4.10 3.84 -10.05
N CYS A 78 5.01 3.88 -9.07
CA CYS A 78 6.45 3.84 -9.34
C CYS A 78 6.89 2.53 -10.03
N HIS A 79 6.18 1.44 -9.80
CA HIS A 79 6.42 0.17 -10.50
C HIS A 79 5.89 0.20 -11.94
N THR A 80 4.64 0.63 -12.14
CA THR A 80 4.01 0.67 -13.46
C THR A 80 4.69 1.66 -14.39
N HIS A 81 5.06 2.84 -13.88
CA HIS A 81 5.72 3.91 -14.64
C HIS A 81 7.22 3.95 -14.39
N ARG A 82 7.85 2.78 -14.27
CA ARG A 82 9.24 2.71 -13.81
C ARG A 82 10.21 3.47 -14.72
N GLU A 83 9.99 3.38 -16.03
CA GLU A 83 10.83 4.05 -17.03
C GLU A 83 10.69 5.58 -16.90
N ASP A 84 9.47 6.07 -16.77
CA ASP A 84 9.17 7.50 -16.59
C ASP A 84 9.79 8.07 -15.31
N VAL A 85 9.75 7.31 -14.21
CA VAL A 85 10.33 7.75 -12.93
C VAL A 85 11.84 7.49 -12.80
N ALA A 86 12.48 6.85 -13.79
CA ALA A 86 13.89 6.45 -13.70
C ALA A 86 14.85 7.62 -13.53
N MET A 87 14.53 8.74 -14.15
CA MET A 87 15.36 9.94 -14.19
C MET A 87 14.89 11.01 -13.20
N THR A 88 13.96 10.67 -12.30
CA THR A 88 13.37 11.62 -11.36
C THR A 88 13.79 11.31 -9.92
N SER A 89 13.42 12.19 -8.98
CA SER A 89 13.63 11.97 -7.55
C SER A 89 12.86 10.75 -7.01
N ARG A 90 11.92 10.18 -7.77
CA ARG A 90 11.13 9.01 -7.37
C ARG A 90 11.80 7.68 -7.72
N ARG A 91 12.92 7.66 -8.45
CA ARG A 91 13.63 6.42 -8.79
C ARG A 91 14.01 5.55 -7.58
N TYR A 92 14.20 6.18 -6.42
CA TYR A 92 14.57 5.51 -5.16
C TYR A 92 13.37 5.17 -4.28
N TYR A 93 12.15 5.29 -4.80
CA TYR A 93 10.96 4.86 -4.07
C TYR A 93 10.79 3.35 -4.23
N PRO A 94 10.29 2.64 -3.20
CA PRO A 94 9.97 1.23 -3.33
C PRO A 94 8.98 0.99 -4.47
N CYS A 95 9.37 0.15 -5.41
CA CYS A 95 8.56 -0.27 -6.54
C CYS A 95 8.07 -1.70 -6.28
N ARG A 96 6.77 -1.95 -6.46
CA ARG A 96 6.20 -3.29 -6.31
C ARG A 96 5.06 -3.55 -7.29
N SER A 97 5.06 -4.75 -7.88
CA SER A 97 3.93 -5.30 -8.64
C SER A 97 2.82 -5.77 -7.71
N THR A 98 1.56 -5.65 -8.14
CA THR A 98 0.39 -6.14 -7.40
C THR A 98 0.48 -7.64 -7.05
N GLU A 99 1.14 -8.44 -7.88
CA GLU A 99 1.19 -9.90 -7.74
C GLU A 99 2.29 -10.41 -6.81
N ARG A 100 3.27 -9.54 -6.52
CA ARG A 100 4.48 -9.90 -5.77
C ARG A 100 4.46 -9.35 -4.35
N LEU A 101 5.11 -10.08 -3.45
CA LEU A 101 5.28 -9.69 -2.05
C LEU A 101 6.49 -8.79 -1.85
N ASP A 102 7.55 -9.03 -2.63
CA ASP A 102 8.78 -8.27 -2.61
C ASP A 102 8.58 -6.87 -3.20
N ALA A 103 9.54 -6.01 -2.88
CA ALA A 103 9.66 -4.71 -3.49
C ALA A 103 11.11 -4.49 -3.87
N TRP A 104 11.37 -3.48 -4.68
CA TRP A 104 12.74 -3.14 -5.01
C TRP A 104 12.93 -1.64 -5.12
N ILE A 105 14.17 -1.21 -4.93
CA ILE A 105 14.59 0.19 -5.05
C ILE A 105 15.69 0.26 -6.12
N ALA A 106 15.73 1.33 -6.91
CA ALA A 106 16.78 1.49 -7.90
C ALA A 106 18.17 1.54 -7.26
N ASN A 107 19.15 0.96 -7.94
CA ASN A 107 20.55 1.02 -7.54
C ASN A 107 21.10 2.47 -7.63
N PRO A 108 21.75 2.99 -6.56
CA PRO A 108 22.44 4.28 -6.56
C PRO A 108 23.92 4.23 -6.97
N GLU A 109 24.44 3.10 -7.45
CA GLU A 109 25.87 2.94 -7.82
C GLU A 109 26.33 3.99 -8.84
N ALA A 110 25.49 4.34 -9.81
CA ALA A 110 25.83 5.33 -10.85
C ALA A 110 26.14 6.72 -10.27
N GLU A 111 25.65 7.03 -9.08
CA GLU A 111 25.82 8.30 -8.39
C GLU A 111 27.15 8.40 -7.64
N GLN A 112 27.88 7.30 -7.49
CA GLN A 112 29.19 7.23 -6.81
C GLN A 112 29.19 7.92 -5.43
N ASN A 113 28.08 7.77 -4.69
CA ASN A 113 27.88 8.40 -3.39
C ASN A 113 27.61 7.34 -2.31
N PRO A 114 28.63 6.95 -1.52
CA PRO A 114 28.49 5.94 -0.48
C PRO A 114 27.41 6.25 0.57
N ARG A 115 27.15 7.54 0.85
CA ARG A 115 26.08 7.92 1.80
C ARG A 115 24.70 7.63 1.24
N LEU A 116 24.52 7.82 -0.07
CA LEU A 116 23.26 7.52 -0.75
C LEU A 116 23.01 6.00 -0.77
N GLU A 117 24.05 5.22 -1.03
CA GLU A 117 24.03 3.76 -0.98
C GLU A 117 23.56 3.24 0.38
N SER A 118 24.25 3.60 1.46
CA SER A 118 23.84 3.18 2.82
C SER A 118 22.45 3.68 3.21
N THR A 119 22.04 4.85 2.72
CA THR A 119 20.69 5.37 2.97
C THR A 119 19.63 4.52 2.28
N ILE A 120 19.87 4.11 1.03
CA ILE A 120 18.94 3.28 0.27
C ILE A 120 18.87 1.86 0.83
N GLU A 121 19.98 1.29 1.26
CA GLU A 121 19.99 0.01 1.98
C GLU A 121 19.12 0.08 3.23
N TYR A 122 19.31 1.13 4.04
CA TYR A 122 18.49 1.35 5.23
C TYR A 122 17.00 1.52 4.89
N LEU A 123 16.67 2.27 3.84
CA LEU A 123 15.29 2.43 3.36
C LEU A 123 14.67 1.10 2.89
N ALA A 124 15.44 0.23 2.25
CA ALA A 124 14.99 -1.09 1.85
C ALA A 124 14.66 -1.96 3.07
N THR A 125 15.54 -1.98 4.09
CA THR A 125 15.27 -2.67 5.35
C THR A 125 14.02 -2.12 6.02
N LEU A 126 13.91 -0.79 6.17
CA LEU A 126 12.74 -0.16 6.80
C LEU A 126 11.43 -0.45 6.06
N ASN A 127 11.42 -0.45 4.71
CA ASN A 127 10.22 -0.77 3.95
C ASN A 127 9.80 -2.24 4.15
N THR A 128 10.78 -3.15 4.27
CA THR A 128 10.54 -4.57 4.58
C THR A 128 9.91 -4.72 5.96
N ASP A 129 10.53 -4.14 6.98
CA ASP A 129 10.06 -4.21 8.36
C ASP A 129 8.68 -3.55 8.52
N TYR A 130 8.46 -2.42 7.86
CA TYR A 130 7.17 -1.75 7.84
C TYR A 130 6.09 -2.65 7.25
N ASN A 131 6.35 -3.27 6.09
CA ASN A 131 5.39 -4.17 5.45
C ASN A 131 5.08 -5.41 6.30
N ALA A 132 6.08 -5.97 6.99
CA ALA A 132 5.89 -7.06 7.93
C ALA A 132 5.03 -6.63 9.14
N ALA A 133 5.35 -5.48 9.74
CA ALA A 133 4.60 -4.94 10.88
C ALA A 133 3.13 -4.66 10.53
N LEU A 134 2.84 -4.23 9.30
CA LEU A 134 1.45 -4.09 8.82
C LEU A 134 0.73 -5.44 8.73
N GLY A 135 1.42 -6.49 8.28
CA GLY A 135 0.87 -7.85 8.22
C GLY A 135 0.57 -8.40 9.62
N GLU A 136 1.49 -8.23 10.56
CA GLU A 136 1.30 -8.63 11.96
C GLU A 136 0.18 -7.83 12.63
N LEU A 137 0.12 -6.52 12.40
CA LEU A 137 -0.94 -5.67 12.94
C LEU A 137 -2.32 -6.15 12.47
N ASP A 138 -2.45 -6.50 11.20
CA ASP A 138 -3.71 -7.02 10.66
C ASP A 138 -4.09 -8.37 11.31
N MET A 139 -3.12 -9.26 11.48
CA MET A 139 -3.31 -10.55 12.16
C MET A 139 -3.75 -10.37 13.61
N VAL A 140 -3.04 -9.55 14.39
CA VAL A 140 -3.38 -9.27 15.79
C VAL A 140 -4.76 -8.63 15.90
N ARG A 141 -5.11 -7.72 14.99
CA ARG A 141 -6.47 -7.14 14.94
C ARG A 141 -7.52 -8.19 14.64
N TYR A 142 -7.26 -9.10 13.70
CA TYR A 142 -8.18 -10.19 13.39
C TYR A 142 -8.41 -11.09 14.60
N GLU A 143 -7.35 -11.53 15.28
CA GLU A 143 -7.43 -12.37 16.48
C GLU A 143 -8.11 -11.64 17.66
N ASN A 144 -7.77 -10.37 17.89
CA ASN A 144 -8.38 -9.59 18.96
C ASN A 144 -9.90 -9.44 18.76
N ARG A 145 -10.34 -9.26 17.50
CA ARG A 145 -11.76 -9.24 17.16
C ARG A 145 -12.43 -10.58 17.48
N LYS A 146 -11.78 -11.70 17.14
CA LYS A 146 -12.29 -13.04 17.48
C LYS A 146 -12.47 -13.23 18.98
N LEU A 147 -11.45 -12.87 19.76
CA LEU A 147 -11.47 -13.01 21.22
C LEU A 147 -12.55 -12.15 21.85
N ARG A 148 -12.69 -10.88 21.45
CA ARG A 148 -13.70 -9.98 22.03
C ARG A 148 -15.12 -10.40 21.72
N VAL A 149 -15.40 -10.92 20.52
CA VAL A 149 -16.72 -11.47 20.18
C VAL A 149 -17.00 -12.73 21.00
N TRP A 150 -16.01 -13.62 21.12
CA TRP A 150 -16.14 -14.82 21.95
C TRP A 150 -16.43 -14.50 23.42
N VAL A 151 -15.72 -13.53 24.01
CA VAL A 151 -15.97 -13.07 25.39
C VAL A 151 -17.36 -12.44 25.53
N ALA A 152 -17.84 -11.69 24.54
CA ALA A 152 -19.12 -11.00 24.62
C ALA A 152 -20.34 -11.92 24.44
N HIS A 153 -20.23 -12.99 23.65
CA HIS A 153 -21.39 -13.78 23.22
C HIS A 153 -21.27 -15.28 23.50
N GLY A 154 -20.15 -15.77 24.04
CA GLY A 154 -19.92 -17.20 24.29
C GLY A 154 -19.78 -18.05 23.02
N VAL A 155 -19.82 -17.41 21.85
CA VAL A 155 -19.69 -18.01 20.51
C VAL A 155 -18.65 -17.18 19.76
N GLY A 156 -17.66 -17.83 19.14
CA GLY A 156 -16.68 -17.13 18.30
C GLY A 156 -17.40 -16.42 17.14
N PRO A 157 -16.84 -15.34 16.56
CA PRO A 157 -17.53 -14.69 15.45
C PRO A 157 -17.74 -15.69 14.33
N ALA A 158 -18.92 -15.68 13.72
CA ALA A 158 -19.09 -16.27 12.40
C ALA A 158 -18.03 -15.67 11.48
N ASP A 159 -17.36 -16.50 10.68
CA ASP A 159 -16.51 -16.01 9.60
C ASP A 159 -17.35 -15.04 8.77
N LYS A 160 -16.85 -13.80 8.60
CA LYS A 160 -17.59 -12.77 7.89
C LYS A 160 -17.98 -13.27 6.50
N GLU A 161 -19.24 -13.08 6.12
CA GLU A 161 -19.58 -12.95 4.70
C GLU A 161 -18.67 -11.86 4.10
N PRO A 162 -18.09 -12.11 2.92
CA PRO A 162 -17.24 -11.13 2.26
C PRO A 162 -18.03 -9.83 2.11
N VAL A 163 -17.50 -8.74 2.66
CA VAL A 163 -17.99 -7.40 2.33
C VAL A 163 -17.76 -7.25 0.83
N GLU A 164 -18.83 -7.07 0.05
CA GLU A 164 -18.72 -6.73 -1.37
C GLU A 164 -17.71 -5.59 -1.51
N ASP A 165 -16.65 -5.87 -2.26
CA ASP A 165 -15.54 -4.97 -2.45
C ASP A 165 -16.02 -3.83 -3.35
N PRO A 166 -16.09 -2.58 -2.87
CA PRO A 166 -16.43 -1.46 -3.74
C PRO A 166 -15.32 -1.16 -4.77
N ALA A 167 -14.20 -1.90 -4.74
CA ALA A 167 -13.08 -1.77 -5.66
C ALA A 167 -12.80 -3.09 -6.39
N ASP A 168 -12.62 -3.01 -7.71
CA ASP A 168 -12.22 -4.14 -8.56
C ASP A 168 -10.73 -4.53 -8.40
N ALA A 169 -10.04 -4.04 -7.37
CA ALA A 169 -8.60 -4.25 -7.18
C ALA A 169 -8.33 -5.39 -6.17
N PRO A 170 -7.51 -6.39 -6.51
CA PRO A 170 -7.20 -7.46 -5.57
C PRO A 170 -6.48 -6.92 -4.33
N ARG A 171 -6.92 -7.35 -3.15
CA ARG A 171 -6.24 -7.03 -1.90
C ARG A 171 -4.82 -7.56 -1.91
N ARG A 172 -3.89 -6.74 -1.46
CA ARG A 172 -2.47 -7.10 -1.34
C ARG A 172 -2.29 -8.38 -0.52
N LYS A 173 -1.44 -9.31 -1.01
CA LYS A 173 -0.93 -10.43 -0.20
C LYS A 173 -0.16 -9.89 1.01
N LYS A 174 -0.33 -10.55 2.16
CA LYS A 174 0.23 -10.10 3.44
C LYS A 174 1.53 -10.83 3.73
N ALA A 175 2.59 -10.05 3.87
CA ALA A 175 3.90 -10.53 4.31
C ALA A 175 3.89 -10.85 5.81
N ARG A 176 4.58 -11.91 6.21
CA ARG A 176 4.94 -12.15 7.62
C ARG A 176 6.30 -11.54 7.92
N TYR A 177 6.60 -11.33 9.20
CA TYR A 177 7.96 -10.96 9.60
C TYR A 177 8.96 -12.04 9.20
N ASN A 178 10.12 -11.60 8.69
CA ASN A 178 11.18 -12.43 8.11
C ASN A 178 10.76 -13.30 6.91
N ASP A 179 9.63 -13.02 6.26
CA ASP A 179 9.26 -13.69 5.01
C ASP A 179 10.30 -13.35 3.91
N PRO A 180 11.06 -14.34 3.41
CA PRO A 180 12.08 -14.10 2.41
C PRO A 180 11.48 -13.59 1.09
N GLU A 181 10.21 -13.91 0.79
CA GLU A 181 9.51 -13.48 -0.43
C GLU A 181 9.00 -12.04 -0.34
N ALA A 182 9.02 -11.42 0.85
CA ALA A 182 8.50 -10.07 1.08
C ALA A 182 9.58 -8.99 1.23
N ARG A 183 10.84 -9.35 0.94
CA ARG A 183 11.99 -8.46 1.11
C ARG A 183 11.93 -7.28 0.13
N THR A 184 12.41 -6.14 0.59
CA THR A 184 12.78 -5.04 -0.30
C THR A 184 14.27 -5.13 -0.57
N TYR A 185 14.66 -5.17 -1.83
CA TYR A 185 16.06 -5.26 -2.23
C TYR A 185 16.47 -4.12 -3.16
N ILE A 186 17.77 -3.87 -3.29
CA ILE A 186 18.30 -2.96 -4.29
C ILE A 186 18.37 -3.73 -5.60
N ARG A 187 17.72 -3.22 -6.64
CA ARG A 187 17.76 -3.83 -7.97
C ARG A 187 19.08 -3.47 -8.65
N HIS A 188 20.05 -4.36 -8.54
CA HIS A 188 21.22 -4.36 -9.44
C HIS A 188 20.73 -4.78 -10.83
N HIS A 189 21.29 -4.20 -11.90
CA HIS A 189 20.88 -4.48 -13.27
C HIS A 189 20.80 -5.99 -13.53
N GLU A 190 19.64 -6.46 -13.99
CA GLU A 190 19.50 -7.68 -14.78
C GLU A 190 18.92 -7.23 -16.12
N ASP A 191 19.51 -7.76 -17.19
CA ASP A 191 19.21 -7.52 -18.61
C ASP A 191 17.71 -7.55 -18.96
#